data_AF-A0A1G2LSE0-F1
#
_entry.id   AF-A0A1G2LSE0-F1
#
_cell.length_a   1.000
_cell.length_b   1.000
_cell.length_c   1.000
_cell.angle_alpha   90.00
_cell.angle_beta   90.00
_cell.angle_gamma   90.00
#
_symmetry.space_group_name_H-M   'P 1'
#
loop_
_entity.id
_entity.type
_entity.pdbx_description
1 polymer ?
#
loop_
_entity_poly.entity_id
_entity_poly.type
_entity_poly.pdbx_seq_one_letter_code
_entity_poly.pdbx_strand_id
1 'polypeptide(L)'
;MNETATRKAAKLVRDGQATHLIFSTAYDTWKREAELKKDIAVSLDVKPSAIHIIPSATTTYNETAQLAKLINTLGINSLILVTDKWHMPRASLAIRIVVPKVQLEKVSITTPYYERTHHPAGIIPQIKSIRDSSMPFWILFNLFFFIITPIMMRRQK
;
A
#
# COMPACT_ATOMS: atom_id res chain seq x y z
N MET A 1 5.98 -1.02 6.00
CA MET A 1 4.79 -1.35 6.81
C MET A 1 3.92 -0.14 7.12
N ASN A 2 2.68 -0.14 6.66
CA ASN A 2 1.65 0.83 7.04
C ASN A 2 0.81 0.27 8.21
N GLU A 3 1.26 0.51 9.44
CA GLU A 3 0.60 0.01 10.66
C GLU A 3 -0.83 0.55 10.81
N THR A 4 -1.06 1.81 10.45
CA THR A 4 -2.37 2.46 10.54
C THR A 4 -3.42 1.75 9.69
N ALA A 5 -3.05 1.29 8.48
CA ALA A 5 -3.92 0.47 7.63
C ALA A 5 -4.30 -0.83 8.31
N THR A 6 -3.30 -1.53 8.85
CA THR A 6 -3.49 -2.81 9.55
C THR A 6 -4.41 -2.64 10.75
N ARG A 7 -4.19 -1.62 11.59
CA ARG A 7 -5.04 -1.36 12.76
C ARG A 7 -6.47 -1.00 12.35
N LYS A 8 -6.65 -0.20 11.30
CA LYS A 8 -7.97 0.15 10.78
C LYS A 8 -8.70 -1.09 10.25
N ALA A 9 -8.01 -1.94 9.49
CA ALA A 9 -8.59 -3.16 8.95
C ALA A 9 -8.93 -4.18 10.05
N ALA A 10 -8.06 -4.37 11.05
CA ALA A 10 -8.33 -5.22 12.21
C ALA A 10 -9.55 -4.72 13.00
N LYS A 11 -9.68 -3.41 13.19
CA LYS A 11 -10.85 -2.80 13.82
C LYS A 11 -12.15 -3.12 13.08
N LEU A 12 -12.16 -3.05 11.74
CA LEU A 12 -13.37 -3.39 10.95
C LEU A 12 -13.81 -4.84 11.18
N VAL A 13 -12.85 -5.77 11.28
CA VAL A 13 -13.16 -7.18 11.55
C VAL A 13 -13.68 -7.37 12.96
N ARG A 14 -13.00 -6.78 13.94
CA ARG A 14 -13.40 -6.86 15.35
C ARG A 14 -14.78 -6.23 15.61
N ASP A 15 -15.08 -5.12 14.94
CA ASP A 15 -16.37 -4.42 15.05
C ASP A 15 -17.48 -5.13 14.23
N GLY A 16 -17.20 -6.29 13.63
CA GLY A 16 -18.18 -7.12 12.90
C GLY A 16 -18.53 -6.63 11.49
N GLN A 17 -17.83 -5.62 10.98
CA GLN A 17 -18.06 -5.05 9.64
C GLN A 17 -17.41 -5.89 8.53
N ALA A 18 -16.46 -6.76 8.89
CA ALA A 18 -15.83 -7.72 7.99
C ALA A 18 -15.60 -9.06 8.69
N THR A 19 -15.69 -10.16 7.97
CA THR A 19 -15.48 -11.52 8.51
C THR A 19 -14.07 -12.06 8.28
N HIS A 20 -13.40 -11.56 7.25
CA HIS A 20 -12.07 -11.99 6.84
C HIS A 20 -11.13 -10.79 6.67
N LEU A 21 -9.86 -11.00 6.99
CA LEU A 21 -8.78 -10.04 6.81
C LEU A 21 -7.76 -10.61 5.84
N ILE A 22 -7.54 -9.94 4.71
CA ILE A 22 -6.61 -10.40 3.68
C ILE A 22 -5.42 -9.44 3.64
N PHE A 23 -4.22 -9.96 3.86
CA PHE A 23 -2.97 -9.22 3.66
C PHE A 23 -2.31 -9.66 2.36
N SER A 24 -1.99 -8.70 1.50
CA SER A 24 -1.21 -8.94 0.29
C SER A 24 0.20 -8.35 0.41
N THR A 25 1.17 -9.02 -0.20
CA THR A 25 2.58 -8.60 -0.25
C THR A 25 3.15 -8.74 -1.64
N ALA A 26 3.78 -7.69 -2.16
CA ALA A 26 4.31 -7.67 -3.52
C ALA A 26 5.75 -8.25 -3.67
N TYR A 27 6.46 -8.53 -2.57
CA TYR A 27 7.84 -9.06 -2.61
C TYR A 27 8.12 -10.07 -1.50
N ASP A 28 9.00 -11.05 -1.77
CA ASP A 28 9.43 -12.07 -0.81
C ASP A 28 10.11 -11.46 0.43
N THR A 29 10.85 -10.36 0.26
CA THR A 29 11.44 -9.59 1.37
C THR A 29 10.39 -9.02 2.33
N TRP A 30 9.12 -8.99 1.91
CA TRP A 30 7.99 -8.51 2.70
C TRP A 30 7.15 -9.64 3.31
N LYS A 31 7.56 -10.91 3.22
CA LYS A 31 6.96 -12.00 3.99
C LYS A 31 6.93 -11.68 5.48
N ARG A 32 8.04 -11.16 6.00
CA ARG A 32 8.15 -10.69 7.39
C ARG A 32 7.21 -9.52 7.68
N GLU A 33 6.91 -8.66 6.69
CA GLU A 33 5.92 -7.59 6.85
C GLU A 33 4.49 -8.17 6.95
N ALA A 34 4.15 -9.20 6.17
CA ALA A 34 2.85 -9.87 6.25
C ALA A 34 2.64 -10.55 7.62
N GLU A 35 3.68 -11.23 8.11
CA GLU A 35 3.68 -11.86 9.44
C GLU A 35 3.52 -10.82 10.55
N LEU A 36 4.26 -9.72 10.49
CA LEU A 36 4.09 -8.60 11.45
C LEU A 36 2.67 -8.02 11.41
N LYS A 37 2.07 -7.88 10.22
CA LYS A 37 0.66 -7.43 10.10
C LYS A 37 -0.31 -8.41 10.74
N LYS A 38 -0.07 -9.71 10.58
CA LYS A 38 -0.84 -10.76 11.25
C LYS A 38 -0.69 -10.66 12.76
N ASP A 39 0.53 -10.51 13.28
CA ASP A 39 0.77 -10.38 14.72
C ASP A 39 0.07 -9.15 15.30
N ILE A 40 0.11 -8.01 14.60
CA ILE A 40 -0.65 -6.81 14.97
C ILE A 40 -2.15 -7.09 14.98
N ALA A 41 -2.70 -7.75 13.96
CA ALA A 41 -4.13 -8.06 13.92
C ALA A 41 -4.55 -9.02 15.04
N VAL A 42 -3.74 -10.04 15.34
CA VAL A 42 -3.97 -10.96 16.46
C VAL A 42 -3.91 -10.22 17.80
N SER A 43 -2.96 -9.29 17.98
CA SER A 43 -2.90 -8.44 19.17
C SER A 43 -4.10 -7.49 19.35
N LEU A 44 -4.93 -7.36 18.30
CA LEU A 44 -6.17 -6.56 18.29
C LEU A 44 -7.42 -7.45 18.31
N ASP A 45 -7.30 -8.67 18.83
CA ASP A 45 -8.38 -9.65 19.02
C ASP A 45 -8.99 -10.19 17.72
N VAL A 46 -8.29 -10.08 16.58
CA VAL A 46 -8.70 -10.74 15.34
C VAL A 46 -8.30 -12.22 15.42
N LYS A 47 -9.28 -13.12 15.27
CA LYS A 47 -9.04 -14.58 15.27
C LYS A 47 -8.07 -14.95 14.15
N PRO A 48 -7.02 -15.76 14.41
CA PRO A 48 -6.07 -16.18 13.37
C PRO A 48 -6.72 -16.87 12.16
N SER A 49 -7.83 -17.58 12.35
CA SER A 49 -8.60 -18.23 11.29
C SER A 49 -9.31 -17.25 10.34
N ALA A 50 -9.50 -16.00 10.76
CA ALA A 50 -10.05 -14.95 9.91
C ALA A 50 -8.97 -14.25 9.06
N ILE A 51 -7.69 -14.50 9.34
CA ILE A 51 -6.56 -13.81 8.70
C ILE A 51 -5.97 -14.68 7.59
N HIS A 52 -5.94 -14.15 6.38
CA HIS A 52 -5.38 -14.77 5.19
C HIS A 52 -4.20 -13.95 4.69
N ILE A 53 -3.08 -14.61 4.41
CA ILE A 53 -1.91 -13.97 3.80
C ILE A 53 -1.79 -14.53 2.39
N ILE A 54 -1.83 -13.65 1.39
CA ILE A 54 -1.52 -14.03 0.02
C ILE A 54 0.01 -14.10 -0.09
N PRO A 55 0.60 -15.30 -0.26
CA PRO A 55 2.05 -15.45 -0.34
C PRO A 55 2.61 -14.68 -1.54
N SER A 56 3.88 -14.25 -1.40
CA SER A 56 4.57 -13.44 -2.39
C SER A 56 4.31 -13.92 -3.81
N ALA A 57 3.73 -13.01 -4.59
CA ALA A 57 3.65 -13.14 -6.02
C ALA A 57 4.81 -12.37 -6.64
N THR A 58 5.58 -13.03 -7.50
CA THR A 58 6.65 -12.39 -8.29
C THR A 58 6.12 -11.39 -9.32
N THR A 59 4.82 -11.44 -9.62
CA THR A 59 4.14 -10.54 -10.56
C THR A 59 2.80 -10.11 -10.00
N THR A 60 2.38 -8.88 -10.33
CA THR A 60 1.04 -8.36 -10.02
C THR A 60 -0.07 -9.29 -10.50
N TYR A 61 0.15 -9.97 -11.64
CA TYR A 61 -0.81 -10.94 -12.18
C TYR A 61 -1.01 -12.13 -11.23
N ASN A 62 0.07 -12.72 -10.71
CA ASN A 62 0.00 -13.82 -9.75
C ASN A 62 -0.67 -13.38 -8.43
N GLU A 63 -0.38 -12.18 -7.95
CA GLU A 63 -0.98 -11.64 -6.73
C GLU A 63 -2.51 -11.57 -6.86
N THR A 64 -2.95 -11.04 -7.99
CA THR A 64 -4.38 -10.82 -8.21
C THR A 64 -5.11 -12.13 -8.55
N ALA A 65 -4.48 -13.08 -9.23
CA ALA A 65 -5.03 -14.41 -9.46
C ALA A 65 -5.23 -15.19 -8.15
N GLN A 66 -4.28 -15.11 -7.22
CA GLN A 66 -4.42 -15.71 -5.89
C GLN A 66 -5.53 -15.04 -5.07
N LEU A 67 -5.64 -13.71 -5.17
CA LEU A 67 -6.75 -12.98 -4.55
C LEU A 67 -8.11 -13.46 -5.10
N ALA A 68 -8.25 -13.59 -6.42
CA ALA A 68 -9.49 -14.10 -7.03
C ALA A 68 -9.82 -15.52 -6.54
N LYS A 69 -8.82 -16.40 -6.50
CA LYS A 69 -8.99 -17.78 -6.01
C LYS A 69 -9.46 -17.78 -4.55
N LEU A 70 -8.86 -16.95 -3.70
CA LEU A 70 -9.22 -16.86 -2.29
C LEU A 70 -10.65 -16.35 -2.10
N ILE A 71 -11.03 -15.27 -2.80
CA ILE A 71 -12.38 -14.71 -2.77
C ILE A 71 -13.42 -15.76 -3.19
N ASN A 72 -13.17 -16.47 -4.29
CA ASN A 72 -14.07 -17.51 -4.78
C ASN A 72 -14.19 -18.68 -3.79
N THR A 73 -13.06 -19.10 -3.21
CA THR A 73 -13.02 -20.21 -2.23
C THR A 73 -13.77 -19.86 -0.95
N LEU A 74 -13.69 -18.61 -0.50
CA LEU A 74 -14.37 -18.11 0.69
C LEU A 74 -15.81 -17.66 0.41
N GLY A 75 -16.26 -17.67 -0.86
CA GLY A 75 -17.60 -17.20 -1.24
C GLY A 75 -17.82 -15.71 -0.99
N ILE A 76 -16.75 -14.89 -1.03
CA ILE A 76 -16.81 -13.46 -0.72
C ILE A 76 -17.48 -12.71 -1.88
N ASN A 77 -18.53 -11.94 -1.57
CA ASN A 77 -19.26 -11.11 -2.53
C ASN A 77 -19.06 -9.60 -2.31
N SER A 78 -18.46 -9.20 -1.20
CA SER A 78 -18.12 -7.81 -0.87
C SER A 78 -16.72 -7.69 -0.27
N LEU A 79 -16.03 -6.60 -0.56
CA LEU A 79 -14.68 -6.30 -0.10
C LEU A 79 -14.60 -4.88 0.44
N ILE A 80 -13.93 -4.73 1.57
CA ILE A 80 -13.52 -3.42 2.08
C ILE A 80 -12.03 -3.25 1.80
N LEU A 81 -11.69 -2.37 0.86
CA LEU A 81 -10.32 -2.01 0.55
C LEU A 81 -9.83 -0.93 1.51
N VAL A 82 -8.94 -1.32 2.42
CA VAL A 82 -8.26 -0.39 3.34
C VAL A 82 -6.87 -0.07 2.81
N THR A 83 -6.68 1.15 2.33
CA THR A 83 -5.37 1.65 1.89
C THR A 83 -5.33 3.18 2.00
N ASP A 84 -4.18 3.79 1.77
CA ASP A 84 -4.07 5.26 1.77
C ASP A 84 -4.75 5.88 0.54
N LYS A 85 -5.04 7.19 0.60
CA LYS A 85 -5.67 7.91 -0.52
C LYS A 85 -4.87 7.83 -1.82
N TRP A 86 -3.54 7.75 -1.72
CA TRP A 86 -2.65 7.72 -2.86
C TRP A 86 -2.67 6.38 -3.61
N HIS A 87 -2.64 5.25 -2.91
CA HIS A 87 -2.67 3.93 -3.56
C HIS A 87 -4.10 3.47 -3.89
N MET A 88 -5.13 4.12 -3.33
CA MET A 88 -6.53 3.77 -3.54
C MET A 88 -6.95 3.65 -5.02
N PRO A 89 -6.64 4.59 -5.93
CA PRO A 89 -7.07 4.48 -7.33
C PRO A 89 -6.50 3.22 -8.00
N ARG A 90 -5.19 3.00 -7.87
CA ARG A 90 -4.49 1.85 -8.45
C ARG A 90 -4.97 0.53 -7.87
N ALA A 91 -5.09 0.43 -6.55
CA ALA A 91 -5.55 -0.78 -5.87
C ALA A 91 -7.00 -1.12 -6.25
N SER A 92 -7.89 -0.11 -6.28
CA SER A 92 -9.29 -0.34 -6.66
C SER A 92 -9.47 -0.77 -8.11
N LEU A 93 -8.62 -0.25 -9.02
CA LEU A 93 -8.63 -0.66 -10.42
C LEU A 93 -8.17 -2.12 -10.56
N ALA A 94 -7.09 -2.51 -9.89
CA ALA A 94 -6.59 -3.88 -9.91
C ALA A 94 -7.64 -4.89 -9.43
N ILE A 95 -8.32 -4.59 -8.32
CA ILE A 95 -9.40 -5.44 -7.79
C ILE A 95 -10.57 -5.52 -8.80
N ARG A 96 -10.99 -4.39 -9.38
CA ARG A 96 -12.10 -4.38 -10.35
C ARG A 96 -11.81 -5.18 -11.61
N ILE A 97 -10.55 -5.20 -12.07
CA ILE A 97 -10.15 -5.99 -13.24
C ILE A 97 -10.28 -7.49 -12.95
N VAL A 98 -9.97 -7.90 -11.72
CA VAL A 98 -9.78 -9.33 -11.41
C VAL A 98 -10.98 -9.97 -10.72
N VAL A 99 -11.73 -9.21 -9.94
CA VAL A 99 -13.00 -9.64 -9.33
C VAL A 99 -14.12 -8.63 -9.62
N PRO A 100 -14.51 -8.45 -10.89
CA PRO A 100 -15.45 -7.41 -11.32
C PRO A 100 -16.85 -7.53 -10.71
N LYS A 101 -17.24 -8.72 -10.24
CA LYS A 101 -18.56 -9.00 -9.68
C LYS A 101 -18.66 -8.75 -8.16
N VAL A 102 -17.53 -8.49 -7.50
CA VAL A 102 -17.48 -8.27 -6.05
C VAL A 102 -17.76 -6.80 -5.74
N GLN A 103 -18.62 -6.53 -4.78
CA GLN A 103 -18.90 -5.16 -4.33
C GLN A 103 -17.67 -4.60 -3.61
N LEU A 104 -17.17 -3.44 -4.02
CA LEU A 104 -15.95 -2.85 -3.48
C LEU A 104 -16.24 -1.55 -2.74
N GLU A 105 -16.11 -1.59 -1.42
CA GLU A 105 -16.09 -0.40 -0.56
C GLU A 105 -14.66 0.08 -0.35
N LYS A 106 -14.45 1.41 -0.33
CA LYS A 106 -13.14 2.03 -0.21
C LYS A 106 -13.04 2.75 1.12
N VAL A 107 -12.12 2.32 1.97
CA VAL A 107 -11.81 2.99 3.24
C VAL A 107 -10.41 3.57 3.14
N SER A 108 -10.33 4.87 2.84
CA SER A 108 -9.05 5.56 2.76
C SER A 108 -8.55 5.92 4.16
N ILE A 109 -7.29 5.63 4.45
CA ILE A 109 -6.59 6.17 5.61
C ILE A 109 -5.70 7.34 5.20
N THR A 110 -5.46 8.25 6.14
CA THR A 110 -4.42 9.27 6.02
C THR A 110 -3.22 8.80 6.82
N THR A 111 -2.10 8.55 6.16
CA THR A 111 -0.84 8.25 6.83
C THR A 111 0.23 9.18 6.30
N PRO A 112 1.03 9.85 7.16
CA PRO A 112 2.23 10.51 6.70
C PRO A 112 3.14 9.45 6.09
N TYR A 113 3.40 9.55 4.79
CA TYR A 113 4.14 8.54 4.05
C TYR A 113 5.57 9.01 3.80
N TYR A 114 6.53 8.22 4.30
CA TYR A 114 7.94 8.33 3.94
C TYR A 114 8.24 7.23 2.91
N GLU A 115 8.43 7.58 1.63
CA GLU A 115 8.99 6.63 0.66
C GLU A 115 10.46 6.40 1.00
N ARG A 116 10.77 5.24 1.59
CA ARG A 116 12.16 4.77 1.68
C ARG A 116 12.45 3.87 0.48
N THR A 117 13.34 4.30 -0.41
CA THR A 117 13.92 3.40 -1.41
C THR A 117 14.97 2.51 -0.74
N HIS A 118 14.85 1.20 -0.90
CA HIS A 118 15.99 0.30 -0.72
C HIS A 118 16.89 0.46 -1.96
N HIS A 119 17.98 1.21 -1.83
CA HIS A 119 19.08 1.11 -2.78
C HIS A 119 19.86 -0.17 -2.45
N PRO A 120 20.28 -0.99 -3.43
CA PRO A 120 21.05 -2.22 -3.18
C PRO A 120 22.42 -2.00 -2.51
N ALA A 121 22.78 -0.76 -2.15
CA ALA A 121 24.05 -0.40 -1.52
C ALA A 121 23.96 -0.14 0.01
N GLY A 122 22.80 -0.38 0.64
CA GLY A 122 22.70 -0.72 2.07
C GLY A 122 23.14 0.28 3.17
N ILE A 123 23.78 1.41 2.89
CA ILE A 123 24.51 2.14 3.94
C ILE A 123 23.73 3.31 4.57
N ILE A 124 22.74 3.91 3.89
CA ILE A 124 21.89 4.97 4.47
C ILE A 124 20.47 4.90 3.89
N PRO A 125 19.40 4.76 4.70
CA PRO A 125 18.03 4.88 4.21
C PRO A 125 17.77 6.34 3.78
N GLN A 126 17.92 6.63 2.48
CA GLN A 126 17.56 7.93 1.93
C GLN A 126 16.03 8.06 1.88
N ILE A 127 15.51 9.15 2.42
CA ILE A 127 14.12 9.56 2.21
C ILE A 127 14.00 9.94 0.73
N LYS A 128 13.39 9.09 -0.09
CA LYS A 128 13.21 9.35 -1.53
C LYS A 128 12.28 10.53 -1.76
N SER A 129 11.23 10.61 -0.93
CA SER A 129 10.35 11.76 -0.88
C SER A 129 9.64 11.80 0.47
N ILE A 130 9.55 13.01 1.04
CA ILE A 130 8.53 13.35 2.03
C ILE A 130 7.33 13.82 1.21
N ARG A 131 6.39 12.92 0.93
CA ARG A 131 5.15 13.29 0.22
C ARG A 131 4.12 13.71 1.23
N ASP A 132 4.39 14.86 1.83
CA ASP A 132 3.35 15.70 2.40
C ASP A 132 2.68 16.47 1.26
N SER A 133 1.45 16.91 1.48
CA SER A 133 0.63 17.79 0.64
C SER A 133 1.30 19.12 0.20
N SER A 134 2.56 19.35 0.58
CA SER A 134 3.46 20.42 0.10
C SER A 134 4.05 20.17 -1.30
N MET A 135 3.57 19.16 -2.02
CA MET A 135 3.91 18.80 -3.41
C MET A 135 4.08 19.98 -4.40
N PRO A 136 3.35 21.12 -4.35
CA PRO A 136 3.62 22.23 -5.26
C PRO A 136 5.03 22.82 -5.11
N PHE A 137 5.61 22.83 -3.90
CA PHE A 137 6.88 23.52 -3.66
C PHE A 137 8.07 22.83 -4.35
N TRP A 138 8.09 21.49 -4.42
CA TRP A 138 9.19 20.75 -5.04
C TRP A 138 9.19 20.85 -6.57
N ILE A 139 8.01 20.87 -7.18
CA ILE A 139 7.87 21.09 -8.63
C ILE A 139 8.28 22.53 -8.98
N LEU A 140 7.82 23.50 -8.20
CA LEU A 140 8.19 24.91 -8.38
C LEU A 140 9.69 25.15 -8.16
N PHE A 141 10.30 24.48 -7.17
CA PHE A 141 11.73 24.55 -6.91
C PHE A 141 12.56 24.01 -8.09
N ASN A 142 12.20 22.85 -8.64
CA ASN A 142 12.88 22.31 -9.81
C ASN A 142 12.69 23.18 -11.06
N LEU A 143 11.49 23.72 -11.28
CA LEU A 143 11.21 24.63 -12.39
C LEU A 143 12.05 25.92 -12.27
N PHE A 144 12.13 26.50 -11.07
CA PHE A 144 12.94 27.67 -10.77
C PHE A 144 14.42 27.45 -11.12
N PHE A 145 15.02 26.35 -10.66
CA PHE A 145 16.42 26.05 -11.00
C PHE A 145 16.60 25.72 -12.48
N PHE A 146 15.66 25.04 -13.13
CA PHE A 146 15.73 24.79 -14.58
C PHE A 146 15.77 26.10 -15.38
N ILE A 147 14.98 27.10 -15.00
CA ILE A 147 14.95 28.42 -15.65
C ILE A 147 16.25 29.21 -15.38
N ILE A 148 16.81 29.11 -14.18
CA ILE A 148 17.94 29.95 -13.75
C ILE A 148 19.29 29.33 -14.09
N THR A 149 19.38 28.02 -14.23
CA THR A 149 20.63 27.30 -14.57
C THR A 149 21.31 27.85 -15.84
N PRO A 150 20.60 28.08 -16.96
CA PRO A 150 21.21 28.69 -18.15
C PRO A 150 21.75 30.11 -17.91
N ILE A 151 21.12 30.88 -17.03
CA ILE A 151 21.53 32.24 -16.68
C ILE A 151 22.79 32.20 -15.80
N MET A 152 22.84 31.28 -14.84
CA MET A 152 24.01 31.07 -13.99
C MET A 152 25.22 30.60 -14.79
N MET A 153 25.02 29.68 -15.74
CA MET A 153 26.09 29.15 -16.58
C MET A 153 26.65 30.17 -17.59
N ARG A 154 25.89 31.21 -17.94
CA ARG A 154 26.37 32.30 -18.81
C ARG A 154 27.34 33.26 -18.12
N ARG A 155 27.43 33.24 -16.79
CA ARG A 155 28.34 34.11 -16.01
C ARG A 155 29.70 33.47 -15.68
N GLN A 156 29.96 32.26 -16.18
CA GLN A 156 31.25 31.55 -15.99
C GLN A 156 32.13 31.56 -17.25
N LYS A 157 31.98 32.55 -18.12
CA LYS A 157 32.91 32.84 -19.21
C LYS A 157 33.61 34.17 -18.96
#